data_AF-A0A8J6S1Z6-F1
#
_entry.id   AF-A0A8J6S1Z6-F1
#
_cell.length_a   1.000
_cell.length_b   1.000
_cell.length_c   1.000
_cell.angle_alpha   90.00
_cell.angle_beta   90.00
_cell.angle_gamma   90.00
#
_symmetry.space_group_name_H-M   'P 1'
#
loop_
_entity.id
_entity.type
_entity.pdbx_description
1 polymer ?
#
loop_
_entity_poly.entity_id
_entity_poly.type
_entity_poly.pdbx_seq_one_letter_code
_entity_poly.pdbx_strand_id
1 'polypeptide(L)'
;MAARSNLVPTPYAIKMALLKVLLESQGHLHRNDFDTWISHQFTWIRDLQVYIQPPERLVVNRNGYKLRYYDQTADKADKSRPTVPMQDGFVFREWVHLEGNLQICSGLTQHSQELERLFAQINYFGKRGCFFQYLPHATVQTEQPQWQPNPNQSFTVQPMDDLGDKSTFSKINPFSTQKAQLDKDRIIKPGFLPLELRGSSARYDFYQRI
;
A
#
# COMPACT_ATOMS: atom_id res chain seq x y z
N MET A 1 14.73 13.65 -3.74
CA MET A 1 14.54 12.61 -2.69
C MET A 1 14.17 11.32 -3.39
N ALA A 2 14.97 10.24 -3.25
CA ALA A 2 14.67 8.97 -3.92
C ALA A 2 13.35 8.40 -3.36
N ALA A 3 12.47 7.90 -4.23
CA ALA A 3 11.24 7.25 -3.80
C ALA A 3 11.62 5.90 -3.16
N ARG A 4 11.72 5.87 -1.83
CA ARG A 4 11.93 4.65 -1.03
C ARG A 4 10.66 3.82 -0.97
N SER A 5 10.83 2.52 -0.83
CA SER A 5 9.76 1.54 -0.74
C SER A 5 9.80 0.86 0.61
N ASN A 6 8.61 0.62 1.17
CA ASN A 6 8.46 -0.30 2.27
C ASN A 6 8.65 -1.75 1.78
N LEU A 7 9.24 -2.62 2.60
CA LEU A 7 9.47 -4.04 2.35
C LEU A 7 8.17 -4.80 2.09
N VAL A 8 7.10 -4.41 2.77
CA VAL A 8 5.73 -4.92 2.56
C VAL A 8 4.72 -3.78 2.51
N PRO A 9 3.56 -3.96 1.84
CA PRO A 9 2.46 -2.98 1.87
C PRO A 9 2.06 -2.67 3.31
N THR A 10 1.75 -1.41 3.62
CA THR A 10 1.26 -1.04 4.96
C THR A 10 -0.24 -1.38 5.09
N PRO A 11 -0.77 -1.50 6.32
CA PRO A 11 -2.21 -1.58 6.56
C PRO A 11 -3.01 -0.50 5.80
N TYR A 12 -2.53 0.75 5.81
CA TYR A 12 -3.13 1.85 5.05
C TYR A 12 -3.19 1.52 3.55
N ALA A 13 -2.09 1.06 2.94
CA ALA A 13 -2.05 0.73 1.52
C ALA A 13 -3.04 -0.40 1.16
N ILE A 14 -3.20 -1.39 2.05
CA ILE A 14 -4.15 -2.50 1.88
C ILE A 14 -5.58 -1.98 1.99
N LYS A 15 -5.91 -1.20 3.03
CA LYS A 15 -7.25 -0.60 3.22
C LYS A 15 -7.65 0.31 2.07
N MET A 16 -6.72 1.12 1.56
CA MET A 16 -6.96 1.96 0.40
C MET A 16 -7.16 1.15 -0.89
N ALA A 17 -6.47 0.03 -1.05
CA ALA A 17 -6.69 -0.87 -2.17
C ALA A 17 -8.08 -1.53 -2.10
N LEU A 18 -8.51 -1.97 -0.91
CA LEU A 18 -9.86 -2.48 -0.65
C LEU A 18 -10.93 -1.44 -0.97
N LEU A 19 -10.76 -0.20 -0.49
CA LEU A 19 -11.68 0.90 -0.75
C LEU A 19 -11.77 1.22 -2.25
N LYS A 20 -10.63 1.21 -2.96
CA LYS A 20 -10.60 1.43 -4.40
C LYS A 20 -11.45 0.39 -5.13
N VAL A 21 -11.22 -0.90 -4.90
CA VAL A 21 -11.95 -1.96 -5.61
C VAL A 21 -13.43 -2.01 -5.20
N LEU A 22 -13.76 -1.65 -3.96
CA LEU A 22 -15.15 -1.46 -3.50
C LEU A 22 -15.84 -0.35 -4.29
N LEU A 23 -15.22 0.83 -4.41
CA LEU A 23 -15.77 1.96 -5.17
C LEU A 23 -15.94 1.62 -6.65
N GLU A 24 -14.95 0.97 -7.26
CA GLU A 24 -14.99 0.56 -8.67
C GLU A 24 -16.08 -0.48 -8.95
N SER A 25 -16.24 -1.46 -8.06
CA SER A 25 -17.21 -2.56 -8.26
C SER A 25 -18.64 -2.20 -7.85
N GLN A 26 -18.83 -1.39 -6.79
CA GLN A 26 -20.13 -1.16 -6.18
C GLN A 26 -20.59 0.30 -6.20
N GLY A 27 -19.68 1.27 -6.30
CA GLY A 27 -20.02 2.69 -6.14
C GLY A 27 -21.06 3.20 -7.14
N HIS A 28 -21.10 2.61 -8.34
CA HIS A 28 -22.08 2.96 -9.36
C HIS A 28 -23.51 2.48 -9.06
N LEU A 29 -23.69 1.52 -8.14
CA LEU A 29 -25.00 1.02 -7.69
C LEU A 29 -25.61 1.93 -6.62
N HIS A 30 -24.77 2.68 -5.90
CA HIS A 30 -25.15 3.55 -4.78
C HIS A 30 -25.16 5.03 -5.17
N ARG A 31 -25.56 5.38 -6.39
CA ARG A 31 -25.54 6.79 -6.85
C ARG A 31 -26.51 7.69 -6.07
N ASN A 32 -27.63 7.12 -5.62
CA ASN A 32 -28.69 7.87 -4.96
C ASN A 32 -28.47 8.02 -3.45
N ASP A 33 -27.63 7.17 -2.86
CA ASP A 33 -27.35 7.07 -1.42
C ASP A 33 -25.84 7.06 -1.12
N PHE A 34 -25.03 7.58 -2.05
CA PHE A 34 -23.57 7.42 -2.06
C PHE A 34 -22.92 7.82 -0.74
N ASP A 35 -23.26 8.99 -0.20
CA ASP A 35 -22.64 9.53 1.00
C ASP A 35 -22.91 8.66 2.24
N THR A 36 -24.14 8.16 2.37
CA THR A 36 -24.52 7.25 3.45
C THR A 36 -23.81 5.91 3.27
N TRP A 37 -23.91 5.32 2.09
CA TRP A 37 -23.29 4.03 1.78
C TRP A 37 -21.77 4.07 2.00
N ILE A 38 -21.06 5.01 1.39
CA ILE A 38 -19.60 5.07 1.49
C ILE A 38 -19.12 5.35 2.91
N SER A 39 -19.90 6.10 3.71
CA SER A 39 -19.58 6.33 5.12
C SER A 39 -19.65 5.04 5.93
N HIS A 40 -20.65 4.19 5.68
CA HIS A 40 -20.73 2.87 6.31
C HIS A 40 -19.61 1.94 5.84
N GLN A 41 -19.37 1.88 4.52
CA GLN A 41 -18.34 1.01 3.95
C GLN A 41 -16.93 1.40 4.39
N PHE A 42 -16.65 2.71 4.40
CA PHE A 42 -15.36 3.22 4.83
C PHE A 42 -15.10 2.92 6.31
N THR A 43 -16.12 3.04 7.17
CA THR A 43 -15.99 2.79 8.62
C THR A 43 -15.45 1.39 8.90
N TRP A 44 -16.04 0.34 8.32
CA TRP A 44 -15.56 -1.02 8.61
C TRP A 44 -14.21 -1.32 7.95
N ILE A 45 -13.90 -0.76 6.77
CA ILE A 45 -12.58 -0.89 6.14
C ILE A 45 -11.51 -0.18 6.99
N ARG A 46 -11.82 1.00 7.53
CA ARG A 46 -10.96 1.76 8.43
C ARG A 46 -10.63 0.95 9.68
N ASP A 47 -11.64 0.33 10.28
CA ASP A 47 -11.53 -0.41 11.54
C ASP A 47 -10.97 -1.83 11.36
N LEU A 48 -10.82 -2.30 10.12
CA LEU A 48 -10.27 -3.62 9.81
C LEU A 48 -8.84 -3.74 10.37
N GLN A 49 -8.61 -4.74 11.21
CA GLN A 49 -7.25 -5.08 11.64
C GLN A 49 -6.54 -5.82 10.50
N VAL A 50 -5.30 -5.41 10.19
CA VAL A 50 -4.50 -5.99 9.11
C VAL A 50 -3.14 -6.39 9.66
N TYR A 51 -2.81 -7.66 9.49
CA TYR A 51 -1.52 -8.25 9.80
C TYR A 51 -0.87 -8.76 8.52
N ILE A 52 0.46 -8.74 8.49
CA ILE A 52 1.22 -9.07 7.28
C ILE A 52 2.33 -10.04 7.65
N GLN A 53 2.38 -11.16 6.93
CA GLN A 53 3.55 -12.01 6.89
C GLN A 53 4.31 -11.70 5.59
N PRO A 54 5.55 -11.19 5.66
CA PRO A 54 6.37 -11.03 4.47
C PRO A 54 6.59 -12.36 3.75
N PRO A 55 6.89 -12.36 2.45
CA PRO A 55 7.35 -13.55 1.72
C PRO A 55 8.65 -14.11 2.29
N GLU A 56 9.03 -15.30 1.81
CA GLU A 56 10.23 -16.02 2.22
C GLU A 56 11.51 -15.20 2.01
N ARG A 57 11.59 -14.48 0.89
CA ARG A 57 12.77 -13.70 0.47
C ARG A 57 12.35 -12.39 -0.19
N LEU A 58 13.07 -11.31 0.14
CA LEU A 58 12.83 -9.98 -0.43
C LEU A 58 14.14 -9.36 -0.89
N VAL A 59 14.12 -8.74 -2.07
CA VAL A 59 15.26 -7.96 -2.57
C VAL A 59 14.82 -6.53 -2.84
N VAL A 60 15.36 -5.59 -2.07
CA VAL A 60 15.19 -4.17 -2.30
C VAL A 60 16.21 -3.74 -3.34
N ASN A 61 15.78 -3.29 -4.51
CA ASN A 61 16.63 -2.85 -5.61
C ASN A 61 16.54 -1.32 -5.80
N ARG A 62 17.69 -0.66 -5.86
CA ARG A 62 17.83 0.79 -6.02
C ARG A 62 18.19 1.11 -7.46
N ASN A 63 17.19 1.48 -8.25
CA ASN A 63 17.36 1.71 -9.68
C ASN A 63 17.26 3.19 -10.04
N GLY A 64 18.13 3.61 -10.97
CA GLY A 64 18.05 4.89 -11.66
C GLY A 64 17.41 4.73 -13.03
N TYR A 65 16.41 5.56 -13.33
CA TYR A 65 15.65 5.54 -14.57
C TYR A 65 15.91 6.83 -15.34
N LYS A 66 16.36 6.70 -16.58
CA LYS A 66 16.28 7.79 -17.57
C LYS A 66 14.89 7.77 -18.19
N LEU A 67 14.20 8.89 -18.12
CA LEU A 67 12.83 9.04 -18.59
C LEU A 67 12.77 10.29 -19.45
N ARG A 68 11.92 10.28 -20.48
CA ARG A 68 11.56 11.48 -21.22
C ARG A 68 10.16 11.91 -20.82
N TYR A 69 10.01 13.17 -20.47
CA TYR A 69 8.73 13.76 -20.08
C TYR A 69 8.30 14.76 -21.13
N TYR A 70 7.00 14.86 -21.38
CA TYR A 70 6.47 16.05 -22.03
C TYR A 70 6.76 17.27 -21.17
N ASP A 71 7.03 18.40 -21.81
CA ASP A 71 7.26 19.67 -21.15
C ASP A 71 6.01 20.12 -20.37
N GLN A 72 5.97 19.82 -19.07
CA GLN A 72 4.87 20.17 -18.17
C GLN A 72 4.80 21.68 -17.87
N THR A 73 5.77 22.46 -18.33
CA THR A 73 5.80 23.91 -18.20
C THR A 73 5.18 24.64 -19.39
N ALA A 74 4.85 23.92 -20.48
CA ALA A 74 4.08 24.47 -21.60
C ALA A 74 2.75 25.11 -21.16
N ASP A 75 2.11 24.56 -20.12
CA ASP A 75 0.85 25.07 -19.57
C ASP A 75 1.01 26.07 -18.41
N LYS A 76 2.21 26.22 -17.83
CA LYS A 76 2.37 26.93 -16.53
C LYS A 76 3.48 27.97 -16.43
N ALA A 77 4.43 28.06 -17.36
CA ALA A 77 5.50 29.04 -17.23
C ALA A 77 6.04 29.45 -18.58
N ASP A 78 5.73 30.70 -18.94
CA ASP A 78 6.33 31.48 -20.02
C ASP A 78 5.99 31.03 -21.46
N LYS A 79 5.00 31.72 -22.05
CA LYS A 79 4.59 31.56 -23.47
C LYS A 79 5.67 32.01 -24.48
N SER A 80 6.75 32.67 -24.02
CA SER A 80 7.82 33.14 -24.90
C SER A 80 8.92 32.11 -25.13
N ARG A 81 8.98 31.04 -24.32
CA ARG A 81 9.96 29.97 -24.51
C ARG A 81 9.46 28.99 -25.58
N PRO A 82 10.34 28.50 -26.48
CA PRO A 82 9.97 27.42 -27.38
C PRO A 82 9.67 26.16 -26.57
N THR A 83 8.46 25.62 -26.73
CA THR A 83 8.07 24.34 -26.12
C THR A 83 8.99 23.25 -26.65
N VAL A 84 9.73 22.59 -25.75
CA VAL A 84 10.55 21.43 -26.15
C VAL A 84 9.65 20.19 -26.08
N PRO A 85 9.46 19.42 -27.16
CA PRO A 85 8.50 18.31 -27.16
C PRO A 85 8.75 17.27 -26.07
N MET A 86 10.02 17.03 -25.72
CA MET A 86 10.43 16.10 -24.66
C MET A 86 11.64 16.64 -23.89
N GLN A 87 11.59 16.54 -22.57
CA GLN A 87 12.71 16.83 -21.68
C GLN A 87 13.25 15.53 -21.09
N ASP A 88 14.58 15.41 -21.05
CA ASP A 88 15.23 14.33 -20.33
C ASP A 88 15.09 14.55 -18.82
N GLY A 89 14.84 13.48 -18.09
CA GLY A 89 14.91 13.49 -16.65
C GLY A 89 15.43 12.18 -16.11
N PHE A 90 15.97 12.25 -14.90
CA PHE A 90 16.52 11.12 -14.20
C PHE A 90 15.78 10.94 -12.87
N VAL A 91 15.27 9.74 -12.61
CA VAL A 91 14.54 9.45 -11.38
C VAL A 91 15.10 8.21 -10.72
N PHE A 92 15.36 8.31 -9.42
CA PHE A 92 15.68 7.16 -8.59
C PHE A 92 14.39 6.58 -8.02
N ARG A 93 14.19 5.27 -8.21
CA ARG A 93 13.12 4.51 -7.56
C ARG A 93 13.66 3.23 -6.95
N GLU A 94 13.23 2.98 -5.74
CA GLU A 94 13.44 1.72 -5.05
C GLU A 94 12.27 0.77 -5.34
N TRP A 95 12.58 -0.48 -5.62
CA TRP A 95 11.59 -1.55 -5.86
C TRP A 95 11.88 -2.72 -4.95
N VAL A 96 10.85 -3.42 -4.49
CA VAL A 96 11.00 -4.62 -3.69
C VAL A 96 10.53 -5.80 -4.51
N HIS A 97 11.45 -6.68 -4.87
CA HIS A 97 11.13 -7.98 -5.42
C HIS A 97 10.74 -8.92 -4.28
N LEU A 98 9.60 -9.58 -4.42
CA LEU A 98 9.03 -10.51 -3.46
C LEU A 98 9.14 -11.92 -4.05
N GLU A 99 9.94 -12.78 -3.44
CA GLU A 99 10.04 -14.19 -3.81
C GLU A 99 9.16 -15.02 -2.87
N GLY A 100 8.06 -15.54 -3.42
CA GLY A 100 7.06 -16.33 -2.71
C GLY A 100 5.77 -15.55 -2.40
N ASN A 101 5.04 -15.97 -1.38
CA ASN A 101 3.69 -15.48 -1.11
C ASN A 101 3.68 -14.45 0.02
N LEU A 102 3.14 -13.25 -0.25
CA LEU A 102 2.78 -12.29 0.78
C LEU A 102 1.47 -12.75 1.44
N GLN A 103 1.47 -12.99 2.75
CA GLN A 103 0.24 -13.29 3.46
C GLN A 103 -0.32 -12.03 4.12
N ILE A 104 -1.60 -11.76 3.87
CA ILE A 104 -2.36 -10.69 4.50
C ILE A 104 -3.44 -11.35 5.34
N CYS A 105 -3.41 -11.10 6.65
CA CYS A 105 -4.41 -11.58 7.57
C CYS A 105 -5.29 -10.42 8.00
N SER A 106 -6.59 -10.55 7.76
CA SER A 106 -7.60 -9.65 8.30
C SER A 106 -8.06 -10.16 9.66
N GLY A 107 -8.23 -9.25 10.62
CA GLY A 107 -8.93 -9.57 11.87
C GLY A 107 -10.37 -10.02 11.63
N LEU A 108 -10.98 -10.56 12.70
CA LEU A 108 -12.38 -10.99 12.70
C LEU A 108 -13.30 -9.86 12.21
N THR A 109 -14.17 -10.19 11.26
CA THR A 109 -15.15 -9.26 10.70
C THR A 109 -16.40 -10.00 10.23
N GLN A 110 -17.56 -9.36 10.35
CA GLN A 110 -18.82 -9.83 9.77
C GLN A 110 -18.85 -9.73 8.23
N HIS A 111 -17.90 -9.01 7.63
CA HIS A 111 -17.80 -8.77 6.18
C HIS A 111 -16.89 -9.79 5.47
N SER A 112 -16.70 -11.00 5.99
CA SER A 112 -15.69 -11.96 5.49
C SER A 112 -15.87 -12.31 4.00
N GLN A 113 -17.09 -12.61 3.57
CA GLN A 113 -17.39 -12.93 2.17
C GLN A 113 -17.15 -11.75 1.22
N GLU A 114 -17.49 -10.54 1.67
CA GLU A 114 -17.25 -9.32 0.91
C GLU A 114 -15.76 -9.04 0.82
N LEU A 115 -15.03 -9.20 1.93
CA LEU A 115 -13.59 -9.00 2.01
C LEU A 115 -12.83 -9.93 1.06
N GLU A 116 -13.22 -11.21 0.99
CA GLU A 116 -12.67 -12.18 0.03
C GLU A 116 -12.87 -11.71 -1.42
N ARG A 117 -14.09 -11.28 -1.77
CA ARG A 117 -14.40 -10.75 -3.11
C ARG A 117 -13.61 -9.48 -3.43
N LEU A 118 -13.39 -8.60 -2.45
CA LEU A 118 -12.60 -7.38 -2.65
C LEU A 118 -11.12 -7.73 -2.84
N PHE A 119 -10.54 -8.60 -2.01
CA PHE A 119 -9.15 -9.05 -2.18
C PHE A 119 -8.91 -9.70 -3.54
N ALA A 120 -9.85 -10.50 -4.04
CA ALA A 120 -9.78 -11.12 -5.36
C ALA A 120 -9.68 -10.11 -6.52
N GLN A 121 -10.13 -8.86 -6.30
CA GLN A 121 -10.10 -7.79 -7.31
C GLN A 121 -8.86 -6.89 -7.21
N ILE A 122 -8.06 -7.00 -6.14
CA ILE A 122 -6.83 -6.24 -5.99
C ILE A 122 -5.73 -6.88 -6.83
N ASN A 123 -5.13 -6.08 -7.72
CA ASN A 123 -4.06 -6.52 -8.63
C ASN A 123 -2.72 -5.80 -8.42
N TYR A 124 -2.65 -4.82 -7.52
CA TYR A 124 -1.39 -4.21 -7.11
C TYR A 124 -1.48 -3.56 -5.73
N PHE A 125 -0.34 -3.47 -5.05
CA PHE A 125 -0.13 -2.56 -3.93
C PHE A 125 0.93 -1.52 -4.30
N GLY A 126 0.65 -0.24 -4.06
CA GLY A 126 1.55 0.85 -4.43
C GLY A 126 1.42 1.25 -5.90
N LYS A 127 2.45 0.99 -6.72
CA LYS A 127 2.46 1.39 -8.14
C LYS A 127 1.77 0.32 -9.00
N ARG A 128 1.10 0.74 -10.08
CA ARG A 128 0.39 -0.17 -11.02
C ARG A 128 1.28 -1.26 -11.64
N GLY A 129 2.60 -1.06 -11.69
CA GLY A 129 3.56 -2.07 -12.17
C GLY A 129 3.91 -3.16 -11.15
N CYS A 130 3.45 -3.05 -9.90
CA CYS A 130 3.65 -4.06 -8.86
C CYS A 130 2.50 -5.07 -8.88
N PHE A 131 2.52 -6.04 -9.80
CA PHE A 131 1.44 -7.01 -9.92
C PHE A 131 1.35 -7.94 -8.71
N PHE A 132 0.15 -8.13 -8.18
CA PHE A 132 -0.21 -9.14 -7.19
C PHE A 132 -1.41 -9.94 -7.70
N GLN A 133 -1.48 -11.22 -7.35
CA GLN A 133 -2.62 -12.08 -7.65
C GLN A 133 -3.11 -12.73 -6.36
N TYR A 134 -4.42 -12.64 -6.11
CA TYR A 134 -5.05 -13.33 -4.99
C TYR A 134 -5.06 -14.85 -5.21
N LEU A 135 -4.73 -15.60 -4.15
CA LEU A 135 -4.66 -17.06 -4.16
C LEU A 135 -5.76 -17.63 -3.24
N PRO A 136 -6.97 -17.92 -3.75
CA PRO A 136 -8.10 -18.35 -2.90
C PRO A 136 -7.78 -19.64 -2.13
N HIS A 137 -7.12 -20.59 -2.80
CA HIS A 137 -6.75 -21.89 -2.21
C HIS A 137 -5.67 -21.80 -1.11
N ALA A 138 -4.99 -20.67 -0.97
CA ALA A 138 -3.99 -20.45 0.07
C ALA A 138 -4.57 -19.74 1.31
N THR A 139 -5.88 -19.47 1.32
CA THR A 139 -6.56 -18.83 2.45
C THR A 139 -6.67 -19.81 3.61
N VAL A 140 -6.20 -19.37 4.78
CA VAL A 140 -6.26 -20.14 6.03
C VAL A 140 -6.91 -19.30 7.13
N GLN A 141 -7.61 -19.95 8.04
CA GLN A 141 -8.08 -19.34 9.28
C GLN A 141 -7.18 -19.79 10.43
N THR A 142 -6.78 -18.85 11.27
CA THR A 142 -5.97 -19.12 12.46
C THR A 142 -6.43 -18.21 13.60
N GLU A 143 -6.49 -18.78 14.80
CA GLU A 143 -6.73 -18.02 16.04
C GLU A 143 -5.42 -17.56 16.68
N GLN A 144 -4.28 -18.14 16.24
CA GLN A 144 -2.97 -17.88 16.80
C GLN A 144 -2.11 -17.04 15.85
N PRO A 145 -1.31 -16.10 16.38
CA PRO A 145 -0.35 -15.38 15.57
C PRO A 145 0.72 -16.34 15.04
N GLN A 146 1.07 -16.20 13.76
CA GLN A 146 2.11 -17.03 13.14
C GLN A 146 3.52 -16.66 13.61
N TRP A 147 3.71 -15.45 14.13
CA TRP A 147 4.98 -14.95 14.61
C TRP A 147 4.76 -13.90 15.70
N GLN A 148 5.64 -13.88 16.69
CA GLN A 148 5.69 -12.85 17.74
C GLN A 148 7.11 -12.28 17.81
N PRO A 149 7.26 -10.95 17.95
CA PRO A 149 8.58 -10.35 18.12
C PRO A 149 9.30 -10.91 19.34
N ASN A 150 10.51 -11.44 19.14
CA ASN A 150 11.40 -11.88 20.21
C ASN A 150 12.69 -11.04 20.15
N PRO A 151 13.03 -10.25 21.20
CA PRO A 151 14.25 -9.46 21.25
C PRO A 151 15.55 -10.26 21.07
N ASN A 152 15.52 -11.57 21.35
CA ASN A 152 16.66 -12.46 21.19
C ASN A 152 16.78 -13.06 19.77
N GLN A 153 15.84 -12.73 18.88
CA GLN A 153 15.85 -13.14 17.47
C GLN A 153 15.96 -11.90 16.58
N SER A 154 16.54 -12.06 15.39
CA SER A 154 16.56 -10.99 14.40
C SER A 154 15.12 -10.59 14.01
N PHE A 155 14.90 -9.32 13.73
CA PHE A 155 13.69 -8.83 13.08
C PHE A 155 13.99 -7.49 12.43
N THR A 156 13.16 -7.07 11.47
CA THR A 156 13.27 -5.77 10.83
C THR A 156 12.12 -4.88 11.27
N VAL A 157 12.43 -3.65 11.66
CA VAL A 157 11.43 -2.64 11.99
C VAL A 157 11.15 -1.78 10.76
N GLN A 158 9.88 -1.66 10.40
CA GLN A 158 9.41 -0.78 9.34
C GLN A 158 8.29 0.13 9.86
N PRO A 159 8.27 1.42 9.50
CA PRO A 159 7.10 2.27 9.72
C PRO A 159 5.86 1.73 9.00
N MET A 160 4.84 1.34 9.77
CA MET A 160 3.55 0.87 9.29
C MET A 160 2.51 1.97 9.44
N ASP A 161 2.11 2.49 8.31
CA ASP A 161 1.05 3.47 8.20
C ASP A 161 -0.34 2.81 8.24
N ASP A 162 -1.29 3.44 8.90
CA ASP A 162 -2.69 3.01 8.99
C ASP A 162 -3.66 4.20 9.07
N LEU A 163 -4.94 3.95 8.86
CA LEU A 163 -6.01 4.92 9.13
C LEU A 163 -6.21 5.07 10.64
N GLY A 164 -6.33 6.31 11.11
CA GLY A 164 -6.71 6.58 12.49
C GLY A 164 -8.22 6.46 12.72
N ASP A 165 -8.62 6.19 13.96
CA ASP A 165 -10.02 5.92 14.37
C ASP A 165 -10.98 7.07 14.07
N LYS A 166 -10.47 8.30 13.92
CA LYS A 166 -11.25 9.51 13.60
C LYS A 166 -11.21 9.88 12.12
N SER A 167 -10.56 9.06 11.29
CA SER A 167 -10.54 9.25 9.85
C SER A 167 -11.95 9.06 9.29
N THR A 168 -12.29 9.85 8.28
CA THR A 168 -13.55 9.80 7.55
C THR A 168 -13.25 9.73 6.07
N PHE A 169 -14.21 9.21 5.27
CA PHE A 169 -14.05 9.13 3.82
C PHE A 169 -13.72 10.50 3.21
N SER A 170 -14.37 11.57 3.68
CA SER A 170 -14.11 12.94 3.19
C SER A 170 -12.67 13.40 3.38
N LYS A 171 -11.90 12.86 4.34
CA LYS A 171 -10.50 13.28 4.57
C LYS A 171 -9.49 12.57 3.68
N ILE A 172 -9.85 11.40 3.14
CA ILE A 172 -9.02 10.63 2.21
C ILE A 172 -9.47 10.79 0.76
N ASN A 173 -10.67 11.33 0.54
CA ASN A 173 -11.22 11.59 -0.78
C ASN A 173 -10.44 12.75 -1.46
N PRO A 174 -9.77 12.51 -2.60
CA PRO A 174 -9.00 13.55 -3.29
C PRO A 174 -9.87 14.67 -3.87
N PHE A 175 -11.18 14.48 -3.99
CA PHE A 175 -12.14 15.48 -4.46
C PHE A 175 -12.72 16.34 -3.32
N SER A 176 -12.40 16.01 -2.07
CA SER A 176 -12.85 16.77 -0.90
C SER A 176 -11.87 17.90 -0.56
N THR A 177 -12.39 18.97 0.04
CA THR A 177 -11.57 20.08 0.58
C THR A 177 -10.97 19.75 1.95
N GLN A 178 -11.47 18.69 2.62
CA GLN A 178 -10.92 18.25 3.91
C GLN A 178 -9.57 17.56 3.71
N LYS A 179 -8.63 17.80 4.62
CA LYS A 179 -7.30 17.19 4.59
C LYS A 179 -7.12 16.24 5.76
N ALA A 180 -6.63 15.03 5.49
CA ALA A 180 -6.18 14.12 6.53
C ALA A 180 -4.99 14.72 7.31
N GLN A 181 -5.05 14.62 8.63
CA GLN A 181 -3.97 15.02 9.52
C GLN A 181 -3.14 13.79 9.95
N LEU A 182 -1.81 13.92 9.87
CA LEU A 182 -0.90 12.94 10.47
C LEU A 182 -1.12 12.90 11.99
N ASP A 183 -0.90 11.74 12.61
CA ASP A 183 -1.08 11.47 14.04
C ASP A 183 -2.54 11.53 14.54
N LYS A 184 -3.50 11.70 13.62
CA LYS A 184 -4.93 11.71 13.93
C LYS A 184 -5.76 10.88 12.95
N ASP A 185 -5.70 11.22 11.67
CA ASP A 185 -6.45 10.55 10.60
C ASP A 185 -5.62 9.48 9.89
N ARG A 186 -4.29 9.63 9.99
CA ARG A 186 -3.28 8.72 9.49
C ARG A 186 -2.23 8.52 10.58
N ILE A 187 -2.03 7.28 11.01
CA ILE A 187 -1.18 6.92 12.14
C ILE A 187 0.00 6.07 11.67
N ILE A 188 1.20 6.35 12.17
CA ILE A 188 2.39 5.57 11.84
C ILE A 188 2.84 4.84 13.10
N LYS A 189 2.85 3.50 13.04
CA LYS A 189 3.28 2.62 14.14
C LYS A 189 4.52 1.81 13.69
N PRO A 190 5.41 1.42 14.61
CA PRO A 190 6.47 0.48 14.27
C PRO A 190 5.85 -0.90 13.96
N GLY A 191 6.15 -1.43 12.77
CA GLY A 191 5.85 -2.81 12.40
C GLY A 191 7.09 -3.67 12.56
N PHE A 192 6.92 -4.79 13.26
CA PHE A 192 7.97 -5.77 13.47
C PHE A 192 7.79 -6.89 12.45
N LEU A 193 8.76 -7.03 11.55
CA LEU A 193 8.74 -8.02 10.48
C LEU A 193 9.71 -9.16 10.83
N PRO A 194 9.34 -10.43 10.64
CA PRO A 194 10.21 -11.60 10.83
C PRO A 194 11.26 -11.70 9.72
N LEU A 195 11.99 -10.62 9.44
CA LEU A 195 12.96 -10.52 8.36
C LEU A 195 14.35 -10.24 8.92
N GLU A 196 15.33 -10.96 8.41
CA GLU A 196 16.74 -10.76 8.67
C GLU A 196 17.43 -10.21 7.42
N LEU A 197 18.23 -9.14 7.57
CA LEU A 197 19.08 -8.63 6.50
C LEU A 197 20.26 -9.59 6.29
N ARG A 198 20.26 -10.31 5.17
CA ARG A 198 21.30 -11.31 4.82
C ARG A 198 22.43 -10.73 3.98
N GLY A 199 22.19 -9.63 3.27
CA GLY A 199 23.20 -8.98 2.44
C GLY A 199 22.79 -7.56 2.06
N SER A 200 23.77 -6.68 1.90
CA SER A 200 23.55 -5.30 1.48
C SER A 200 24.70 -4.81 0.61
N SER A 201 24.38 -3.95 -0.34
CA SER A 201 25.33 -3.24 -1.18
C SER A 201 24.77 -1.86 -1.56
N ALA A 202 25.57 -1.08 -2.30
CA ALA A 202 25.10 0.19 -2.85
C ALA A 202 23.86 0.06 -3.76
N ARG A 203 23.60 -1.12 -4.34
CA ARG A 203 22.52 -1.34 -5.31
C ARG A 203 21.33 -2.10 -4.76
N TYR A 204 21.51 -2.90 -3.71
CA TYR A 204 20.44 -3.72 -3.18
C TYR A 204 20.60 -4.07 -1.70
N ASP A 205 19.48 -4.42 -1.07
CA ASP A 205 19.44 -5.14 0.21
C ASP A 205 18.66 -6.44 0.02
N PHE A 206 19.14 -7.53 0.62
CA PHE A 206 18.52 -8.85 0.59
C PHE A 206 18.08 -9.24 2.00
N TYR A 207 16.78 -9.53 2.13
CA TYR A 207 16.14 -9.99 3.36
C TYR A 207 15.63 -11.41 3.20
N GLN A 208 15.69 -12.18 4.27
CA GLN A 208 15.11 -13.51 4.36
C GLN A 208 14.22 -13.61 5.59
N ARG A 209 13.07 -14.27 5.44
CA ARG A 209 12.17 -14.56 6.56
C ARG A 209 12.78 -15.62 7.48
N ILE A 210 12.65 -15.39 8.79
CA ILE A 210 13.16 -16.26 9.86
C ILE A 210 12.14 -17.37 10.14
#